data_AF-A0A3R9NHT5-F1
#
_entry.id   AF-A0A3R9NHT5-F1
#
_cell.length_a   1.000
_cell.length_b   1.000
_cell.length_c   1.000
_cell.angle_alpha   90.00
_cell.angle_beta   90.00
_cell.angle_gamma   90.00
#
_symmetry.space_group_name_H-M   'P 1'
#
loop_
_entity.id
_entity.type
_entity.pdbx_description
1 polymer ?
#
loop_
_entity_poly.entity_id
_entity_poly.type
_entity_poly.pdbx_seq_one_letter_code
_entity_poly.pdbx_strand_id
1 'polypeptide(L)'
;MLAEPAQAQAVKSSQVQVARQFLLAVLAGNWEGAYQLLSPVTQRQMPLPAFRAATQPIIDQARTYGPVIDLYKLGYRLREEETIQPFVGFTYRADSLRPGPHVQLDVTFQDSAARQIQGFSIIPLRISK
;
A
#
# COMPACT_ATOMS: atom_id res chain seq x y z
N MET A 1 -17.61 40.07 -20.91
CA MET A 1 -17.00 38.73 -20.92
C MET A 1 -16.88 38.28 -19.47
N LEU A 2 -17.75 37.38 -19.02
CA LEU A 2 -17.70 36.81 -17.68
C LEU A 2 -16.76 35.60 -17.74
N ALA A 3 -15.67 35.62 -16.99
CA ALA A 3 -14.78 34.48 -16.85
C ALA A 3 -15.49 33.38 -16.05
N GLU A 4 -15.69 32.21 -16.65
CA GLU A 4 -16.17 31.02 -15.95
C GLU A 4 -15.14 30.58 -14.91
N PRO A 5 -15.55 30.22 -13.68
CA PRO A 5 -14.62 29.70 -12.69
C PRO A 5 -14.11 28.35 -13.20
N ALA A 6 -12.80 28.26 -13.40
CA ALA A 6 -12.11 27.00 -13.64
C ALA A 6 -12.48 26.04 -12.51
N GLN A 7 -13.37 25.10 -12.79
CA GLN A 7 -13.67 23.99 -11.89
C GLN A 7 -12.35 23.29 -11.63
N ALA A 8 -11.79 23.46 -10.42
CA ALA A 8 -10.61 22.76 -9.98
C ALA A 8 -10.91 21.26 -10.11
N GLN A 9 -10.42 20.64 -11.19
CA GLN A 9 -10.54 19.22 -11.40
C GLN A 9 -9.88 18.54 -10.20
N ALA A 10 -10.69 17.93 -9.35
CA ALA A 10 -10.20 17.15 -8.22
C ALA A 10 -9.27 16.08 -8.77
N VAL A 11 -7.96 16.30 -8.65
CA VAL A 11 -6.94 15.38 -9.14
C VAL A 11 -7.11 14.08 -8.37
N LYS A 12 -7.66 13.06 -9.03
CA LYS A 12 -7.81 11.73 -8.44
C LYS A 12 -6.43 11.25 -8.03
N SER A 13 -6.28 10.86 -6.76
CA SER A 13 -5.00 10.36 -6.24
C SER A 13 -4.50 9.19 -7.09
N SER A 14 -3.18 9.08 -7.28
CA SER A 14 -2.56 7.94 -7.98
C SER A 14 -2.54 6.70 -7.08
N GLN A 15 -2.32 5.51 -7.66
CA GLN A 15 -2.16 4.27 -6.89
C GLN A 15 -1.02 4.34 -5.89
N VAL A 16 0.08 5.01 -6.25
CA VAL A 16 1.22 5.25 -5.34
C VAL A 16 0.80 6.09 -4.14
N GLN A 17 0.02 7.15 -4.36
CA GLN A 17 -0.48 8.00 -3.28
C GLN A 17 -1.45 7.25 -2.36
N VAL A 18 -2.38 6.49 -2.93
CA VAL A 18 -3.34 5.67 -2.16
C VAL A 18 -2.61 4.60 -1.34
N ALA A 19 -1.69 3.85 -1.94
CA ALA A 19 -0.94 2.81 -1.25
C ALA A 19 -0.08 3.39 -0.12
N ARG A 20 0.55 4.56 -0.35
CA ARG A 20 1.30 5.26 0.69
C ARG A 20 0.39 5.72 1.83
N GLN A 21 -0.75 6.33 1.52
CA GLN A 21 -1.72 6.78 2.52
C GLN A 21 -2.21 5.60 3.38
N PHE A 22 -2.50 4.47 2.75
CA PHE A 22 -2.87 3.24 3.44
C PHE A 22 -1.79 2.77 4.42
N LEU A 23 -0.55 2.61 3.95
CA LEU A 23 0.53 2.13 4.82
C LEU A 23 0.82 3.12 5.96
N LEU A 24 0.79 4.43 5.70
CA LEU A 24 0.96 5.43 6.76
C LEU A 24 -0.18 5.39 7.78
N ALA A 25 -1.42 5.19 7.35
CA ALA A 25 -2.55 5.04 8.26
C ALA A 25 -2.39 3.78 9.14
N VAL A 26 -1.99 2.64 8.55
CA VAL A 26 -1.67 1.41 9.30
C VAL A 26 -0.57 1.65 10.33
N LEU A 27 0.54 2.28 9.91
CA LEU A 27 1.70 2.55 10.78
C LEU A 27 1.38 3.55 11.90
N ALA A 28 0.43 4.46 11.67
CA ALA A 28 -0.09 5.36 12.68
C ALA A 28 -1.16 4.73 13.61
N GLY A 29 -1.52 3.46 13.40
CA GLY A 29 -2.61 2.80 14.13
C GLY A 29 -4.01 3.30 13.75
N ASN A 30 -4.15 4.06 12.66
CA ASN A 30 -5.44 4.46 12.12
C ASN A 30 -6.01 3.35 11.23
N TRP A 31 -6.45 2.26 11.85
CA TRP A 31 -7.02 1.12 11.13
C TRP A 31 -8.30 1.47 10.39
N GLU A 32 -9.17 2.33 10.93
CA GLU A 32 -10.41 2.72 10.27
C GLU A 32 -10.14 3.49 8.97
N GLY A 33 -9.25 4.47 9.00
CA GLY A 33 -8.86 5.23 7.83
C GLY A 33 -8.14 4.36 6.79
N ALA A 34 -7.30 3.42 7.22
CA ALA A 34 -6.68 2.46 6.32
C ALA A 34 -7.72 1.50 5.70
N TYR A 35 -8.68 1.04 6.49
CA TYR A 35 -9.73 0.10 6.06
C TYR A 35 -10.65 0.70 5.00
N GLN A 36 -10.95 2.00 5.10
CA GLN A 36 -11.75 2.72 4.10
C GLN A 36 -11.08 2.79 2.71
N LEU A 37 -9.76 2.60 2.62
CA LEU A 37 -9.05 2.57 1.35
C LEU A 37 -9.11 1.19 0.65
N LEU A 38 -9.60 0.15 1.35
CA LEU A 38 -9.82 -1.17 0.76
C LEU A 38 -11.02 -1.15 -0.20
N SER A 39 -11.02 -2.05 -1.17
CA SER A 39 -12.17 -2.24 -2.06
C SER A 39 -13.37 -2.80 -1.28
N PRO A 40 -14.62 -2.52 -1.71
CA PRO A 40 -15.81 -3.10 -1.10
C PRO A 40 -15.84 -4.63 -1.11
N VAL A 41 -15.16 -5.25 -2.08
CA VAL A 41 -15.00 -6.71 -2.12
C VAL A 41 -14.10 -7.17 -0.97
N THR A 42 -12.93 -6.54 -0.82
CA THR A 42 -11.97 -6.86 0.24
C THR A 42 -12.55 -6.58 1.63
N GLN A 43 -13.28 -5.48 1.83
CA GLN A 43 -13.95 -5.18 3.10
C GLN A 43 -15.01 -6.24 3.47
N ARG A 44 -15.73 -6.78 2.49
CA ARG A 44 -16.70 -7.87 2.74
C ARG A 44 -16.02 -9.18 3.10
N GLN A 45 -14.86 -9.46 2.51
CA GLN A 45 -14.09 -10.69 2.77
C GLN A 45 -13.26 -10.62 4.05
N MET A 46 -12.87 -9.42 4.48
CA MET A 46 -11.99 -9.18 5.61
C MET A 46 -12.59 -8.09 6.50
N PRO A 47 -13.44 -8.45 7.48
CA PRO A 47 -13.98 -7.49 8.44
C PRO A 47 -12.88 -6.75 9.22
N LEU A 48 -13.19 -5.56 9.73
CA LEU A 48 -12.22 -4.68 10.41
C LEU A 48 -11.35 -5.36 11.49
N PRO A 49 -11.87 -6.24 12.38
CA PRO A 49 -11.02 -6.94 13.34
C PRO A 49 -9.98 -7.88 12.68
N ALA A 50 -10.39 -8.59 11.62
CA ALA A 50 -9.49 -9.45 10.85
C ALA A 50 -8.46 -8.62 10.08
N PHE A 51 -8.87 -7.47 9.53
CA PHE A 51 -7.97 -6.52 8.91
C PHE A 51 -6.90 -6.01 9.89
N ARG A 52 -7.30 -5.61 11.10
CA ARG A 52 -6.37 -5.17 12.14
C ARG A 52 -5.32 -6.25 12.43
N ALA A 53 -5.76 -7.50 12.61
CA ALA A 53 -4.84 -8.62 12.81
C ALA A 53 -3.91 -8.84 11.59
N ALA A 54 -4.44 -8.77 10.37
CA ALA A 54 -3.67 -8.92 9.14
C ALA A 54 -2.61 -7.81 8.94
N THR A 55 -2.82 -6.62 9.50
CA THR A 55 -1.82 -5.53 9.46
C THR A 55 -0.75 -5.64 10.55
N GLN A 56 -0.90 -6.51 11.54
CA GLN A 56 0.03 -6.62 12.66
C GLN A 56 1.49 -6.90 12.22
N PRO A 57 1.76 -7.78 11.23
CA PRO A 57 3.12 -7.98 10.74
C PRO A 57 3.77 -6.71 10.21
N ILE A 58 3.00 -5.77 9.64
CA ILE A 58 3.53 -4.49 9.15
C ILE A 58 4.04 -3.70 10.35
N ILE A 59 3.21 -3.56 11.38
CA ILE A 59 3.54 -2.86 12.62
C ILE A 59 4.76 -3.48 13.31
N ASP A 60 4.84 -4.81 13.36
CA ASP A 60 5.95 -5.51 14.00
C ASP A 60 7.28 -5.23 13.29
N GLN A 61 7.30 -5.20 11.96
CA GLN A 61 8.50 -4.80 11.21
C GLN A 61 8.88 -3.33 11.46
N ALA A 62 7.91 -2.44 11.61
CA ALA A 62 8.16 -1.02 11.90
C ALA A 62 8.82 -0.80 13.28
N ARG A 63 8.60 -1.69 14.26
CA ARG A 63 9.33 -1.65 15.54
C ARG A 63 10.82 -1.93 15.36
N THR A 64 11.17 -2.75 14.37
CA THR A 64 12.56 -3.10 14.05
C THR A 64 13.23 -2.06 13.17
N TYR A 65 12.58 -1.54 12.12
CA TYR A 65 13.22 -0.65 11.14
C TYR A 65 12.85 0.83 11.29
N GLY A 66 11.91 1.14 12.19
CA GLY A 66 11.26 2.44 12.25
C GLY A 66 10.06 2.52 11.31
N PRO A 67 9.16 3.51 11.50
CA PRO A 67 7.92 3.64 10.73
C PRO A 67 8.09 4.38 9.39
N VAL A 68 9.29 4.87 9.07
CA VAL A 68 9.52 5.60 7.82
C VAL A 68 9.60 4.62 6.67
N ILE A 69 8.84 4.87 5.61
CA ILE A 69 8.79 4.03 4.41
C ILE A 69 9.14 4.85 3.17
N ASP A 70 9.83 4.21 2.24
CA ASP A 70 10.16 4.75 0.92
C ASP A 70 9.53 3.91 -0.18
N LEU A 71 9.19 4.56 -1.29
CA LEU A 71 8.74 3.85 -2.48
C LEU A 71 9.91 2.99 -2.97
N TYR A 72 9.67 1.69 -3.10
CA TYR A 72 10.69 0.75 -3.54
C TYR A 72 10.51 0.38 -5.01
N LYS A 73 9.30 -0.03 -5.40
CA LYS A 73 9.00 -0.38 -6.79
C LYS A 73 7.51 -0.28 -7.08
N LEU A 74 7.17 -0.16 -8.36
CA LEU A 74 5.82 -0.29 -8.86
C LEU A 74 5.83 -1.17 -10.11
N GLY A 75 4.75 -1.88 -10.38
CA GLY A 75 4.69 -2.73 -11.55
C GLY A 75 3.45 -3.60 -11.60
N TYR A 76 3.54 -4.66 -12.39
CA TYR A 76 2.46 -5.60 -12.63
C TYR A 76 2.94 -7.02 -12.35
N ARG A 77 2.06 -7.85 -11.79
CA ARG A 77 2.27 -9.30 -11.70
C ARG A 77 1.40 -10.01 -12.71
N LEU A 78 1.98 -10.98 -13.40
CA LEU A 78 1.24 -11.97 -14.16
C LEU A 78 0.87 -13.10 -13.21
N ARG A 79 -0.41 -13.42 -13.10
CA ARG A 79 -0.92 -14.60 -12.38
C ARG A 79 -1.20 -15.73 -13.36
N GLU A 80 -1.40 -16.93 -12.83
CA GLU A 80 -1.57 -18.18 -13.60
C GLU A 80 -2.72 -18.13 -14.63
N GLU A 81 -3.66 -17.18 -14.49
CA GLU A 81 -4.81 -16.96 -15.39
C GLU A 81 -4.67 -15.69 -16.27
N GLU A 82 -3.44 -15.28 -16.62
CA GLU A 82 -3.14 -14.06 -17.40
C GLU A 82 -3.66 -12.74 -16.77
N THR A 83 -4.17 -12.80 -15.55
CA THR A 83 -4.69 -11.62 -14.87
C THR A 83 -3.51 -10.74 -14.45
N ILE A 84 -3.40 -9.59 -15.11
CA ILE A 84 -2.44 -8.54 -14.81
C ILE A 84 -2.87 -7.85 -13.52
N GLN A 85 -2.08 -7.99 -12.46
CA GLN A 85 -2.33 -7.36 -11.16
C GLN A 85 -1.32 -6.24 -10.88
N PRO A 86 -1.74 -4.96 -10.95
CA PRO A 86 -0.88 -3.86 -10.53
C PRO A 86 -0.56 -3.91 -9.03
N PHE A 87 0.66 -3.52 -8.70
CA PHE A 87 1.11 -3.39 -7.32
C PHE A 87 2.06 -2.20 -7.12
N VAL A 88 2.07 -1.69 -5.90
CA VAL A 88 3.03 -0.69 -5.42
C VAL A 88 3.72 -1.29 -4.18
N GLY A 89 5.03 -1.39 -4.26
CA GLY A 89 5.90 -1.89 -3.20
C GLY A 89 6.62 -0.74 -2.50
N PHE A 90 6.55 -0.73 -1.17
CA PHE A 90 7.33 0.14 -0.30
C PHE A 90 8.32 -0.69 0.50
N THR A 91 9.29 -0.02 1.10
CA THR A 91 10.19 -0.65 2.05
C THR A 91 10.44 0.30 3.21
N TYR A 92 10.82 -0.24 4.37
CA TYR A 92 11.22 0.58 5.49
C TYR A 92 12.54 1.27 5.16
N ARG A 93 12.65 2.56 5.48
CA ARG A 93 13.91 3.28 5.33
C ARG A 93 14.92 2.68 6.30
N ALA A 94 15.91 1.96 5.78
CA ALA A 94 17.05 1.58 6.57
C ALA A 94 17.96 2.79 6.73
N ASP A 95 18.21 3.19 7.97
CA ASP A 95 19.36 4.02 8.28
C ASP A 95 20.63 3.22 8.00
N SER A 96 21.68 3.87 7.51
CA SER A 96 22.92 3.30 6.95
C SER A 96 23.70 2.37 7.90
N LEU A 97 23.27 2.27 9.16
CA LEU A 97 23.83 1.39 10.20
C LEU A 97 23.18 0.00 10.27
N ARG A 98 22.09 -0.27 9.52
CA ARG A 98 21.46 -1.60 9.47
C ARG A 98 21.46 -2.09 8.02
N PRO A 99 21.92 -3.33 7.73
CA PRO A 99 21.76 -3.89 6.39
C PRO A 99 20.29 -3.76 5.97
N GLY A 100 20.09 -3.29 4.74
CA GLY A 100 18.84 -2.73 4.24
C GLY A 100 17.61 -3.60 4.44
N PRO A 101 16.41 -3.04 4.26
CA PRO A 101 15.17 -3.70 4.64
C PRO A 101 15.02 -5.05 3.91
N HIS A 102 14.88 -6.11 4.69
CA HIS A 102 14.73 -7.49 4.20
C HIS A 102 13.32 -7.79 3.69
N VAL A 103 12.45 -6.78 3.59
CA VAL A 103 11.03 -6.95 3.27
C VAL A 103 10.50 -5.82 2.39
N GLN A 104 9.53 -6.15 1.57
CA GLN A 104 8.68 -5.23 0.84
C GLN A 104 7.28 -5.24 1.45
N LEU A 105 6.76 -4.04 1.70
CA LEU A 105 5.35 -3.80 1.99
C LEU A 105 4.63 -3.68 0.66
N ASP A 106 3.82 -4.67 0.35
CA ASP A 106 3.19 -4.81 -0.96
C ASP A 106 1.72 -4.42 -0.90
N VAL A 107 1.28 -3.58 -1.83
CA VAL A 107 -0.12 -3.15 -1.97
C VAL A 107 -0.55 -3.40 -3.41
N THR A 108 -1.68 -4.09 -3.59
CA THR A 108 -2.20 -4.51 -4.90
C THR A 108 -3.53 -3.86 -5.23
N PHE A 109 -3.78 -3.72 -6.52
CA PHE A 109 -4.99 -3.13 -7.08
C PHE A 109 -5.63 -4.12 -8.05
N GLN A 110 -6.93 -3.96 -8.28
CA GLN A 110 -7.65 -4.79 -9.25
C GLN A 110 -7.14 -4.57 -10.68
N ASP A 111 -6.94 -3.31 -11.07
CA ASP A 111 -6.45 -2.88 -12.38
C ASP A 111 -5.70 -1.53 -12.26
N SER A 112 -5.21 -0.97 -13.36
CA SER A 112 -4.42 0.28 -13.37
C SER A 112 -5.23 1.56 -13.10
N ALA A 113 -6.56 1.51 -13.28
CA ALA A 113 -7.48 2.61 -13.02
C ALA A 113 -8.04 2.59 -11.59
N ALA A 114 -7.99 1.44 -10.91
CA ALA A 114 -8.47 1.26 -9.55
C ALA A 114 -7.73 2.19 -8.57
N ARG A 115 -8.49 2.75 -7.63
CA ARG A 115 -8.01 3.61 -6.54
C ARG A 115 -8.38 3.08 -5.15
N GLN A 116 -8.90 1.86 -5.11
CA GLN A 116 -9.14 1.11 -3.88
C GLN A 116 -8.24 -0.12 -3.87
N ILE A 117 -7.75 -0.46 -2.69
CA ILE A 117 -6.78 -1.51 -2.49
C ILE A 117 -7.49 -2.87 -2.51
N GLN A 118 -7.01 -3.76 -3.37
CA GLN A 118 -7.52 -5.12 -3.45
C GLN A 118 -6.89 -6.03 -2.39
N GLY A 119 -5.60 -5.82 -2.10
CA GLY A 119 -4.90 -6.61 -1.09
C GLY A 119 -3.57 -6.00 -0.70
N PHE A 120 -3.01 -6.49 0.40
CA PHE A 120 -1.72 -6.07 0.93
C PHE A 120 -0.99 -7.27 1.55
N SER A 121 0.34 -7.25 1.54
CA SER A 121 1.15 -8.32 2.13
C SER A 121 2.57 -7.84 2.47
N ILE A 122 3.32 -8.66 3.20
CA ILE A 122 4.76 -8.51 3.37
C ILE A 122 5.46 -9.56 2.55
N ILE A 123 6.40 -9.13 1.69
CA ILE A 123 7.18 -10.01 0.83
C ILE A 123 8.64 -9.97 1.28
N PRO A 124 9.24 -11.09 1.71
CA PRO A 124 10.67 -11.14 1.98
C PRO A 124 11.48 -10.81 0.71
N LEU A 125 12.41 -9.86 0.83
CA LEU A 125 13.38 -9.54 -0.21
C LEU A 125 14.59 -10.46 -0.01
N ARG A 126 14.80 -11.38 -0.95
CA ARG A 126 16.01 -12.20 -0.96
C ARG A 126 17.18 -11.31 -1.38
N ILE A 127 18.19 -11.22 -0.53
CA ILE A 127 19.49 -10.69 -0.93
C ILE A 127 20.16 -11.82 -1.71
N SER A 128 20.32 -11.65 -3.03
CA SER A 128 21.16 -12.56 -3.80
C SER A 128 22.57 -12.51 -3.22
N LYS A 129 23.09 -13.67 -2.81
CA LYS A 129 24.50 -13.84 -2.44
C LYS A 129 25.38 -13.72 -3.67
#